data_AF-A0AAV2SAT1-F1
#
_entry.id   AF-A0AAV2SAT1-F1
#
_cell.length_a   1.000
_cell.length_b   1.000
_cell.length_c   1.000
_cell.angle_alpha   90.00
_cell.angle_beta   90.00
_cell.angle_gamma   90.00
#
_symmetry.space_group_name_H-M   'P 1'
#
loop_
_entity.id
_entity.type
_entity.pdbx_description
1 polymer ?
#
loop_
_entity_poly.entity_id
_entity_poly.type
_entity_poly.pdbx_seq_one_letter_code
_entity_poly.pdbx_strand_id
1 'polypeptide(L)'
;YDLETSKRIMEKYPSRYLRIEYERLTGDVEVEIKKLYYWMGQDFTIKAAVNLVKKTLGHTTIDQYAFAPWYNFISTRNTSAVRYAWRNRLSYQDMSRIQQDCMDVLHQLHYRVYTSQEEYEDPTRHPYIGP
;
A
#
# COMPACT_ATOMS: atom_id res chain seq x y z
N TYR A 1 -16.44 -10.04 9.88
CA TYR A 1 -15.98 -10.99 10.92
C TYR A 1 -14.47 -10.95 11.09
N ASP A 2 -13.69 -11.05 10.01
CA ASP A 2 -12.22 -11.07 10.08
C ASP A 2 -11.59 -9.75 10.53
N LEU A 3 -12.07 -8.60 10.03
CA LEU A 3 -11.58 -7.28 10.44
C LEU A 3 -11.82 -7.00 11.93
N GLU A 4 -13.00 -7.33 12.42
CA GLU A 4 -13.33 -7.23 13.84
C GLU A 4 -12.49 -8.17 14.70
N THR A 5 -12.22 -9.39 14.22
CA THR A 5 -11.35 -10.34 14.91
C THR A 5 -9.91 -9.82 14.95
N SER A 6 -9.40 -9.29 13.84
CA SER A 6 -8.09 -8.65 13.75
C SER A 6 -7.97 -7.49 14.75
N LYS A 7 -8.98 -6.61 14.77
CA LYS A 7 -9.04 -5.48 15.71
C LYS A 7 -8.99 -5.96 17.16
N ARG A 8 -9.80 -6.95 17.53
CA ARG A 8 -9.80 -7.54 18.88
C ARG A 8 -8.45 -8.16 19.25
N ILE A 9 -7.80 -8.86 18.32
CA ILE A 9 -6.46 -9.45 18.56
C ILE A 9 -5.43 -8.35 18.80
N MET A 10 -5.46 -7.28 18.00
CA MET A 10 -4.57 -6.14 18.16
C MET A 10 -4.81 -5.41 19.49
N GLU A 11 -6.07 -5.20 19.89
CA GLU A 11 -6.42 -4.59 21.18
C GLU A 11 -5.97 -5.48 22.36
N LYS A 12 -6.07 -6.81 22.22
CA LYS A 12 -5.65 -7.76 23.25
C LYS A 12 -4.14 -7.90 23.36
N TYR A 13 -3.41 -7.71 22.26
CA TYR A 13 -1.95 -7.87 22.20
C TYR A 13 -1.28 -6.71 21.43
N PRO A 14 -1.37 -5.46 21.94
CA PRO A 14 -0.99 -4.26 21.20
C PRO A 14 0.50 -4.18 20.85
N SER A 15 1.36 -4.88 21.61
CA SER A 15 2.80 -4.96 21.36
C SER A 15 3.22 -6.13 20.46
N ARG A 16 2.29 -7.02 20.08
CA ARG A 16 2.59 -8.23 19.28
C ARG A 16 2.13 -8.14 17.83
N TYR A 17 1.25 -7.19 17.53
CA TYR A 17 0.72 -6.99 16.18
C TYR A 17 0.84 -5.53 15.76
N LEU A 18 1.28 -5.32 14.52
CA LEU A 18 1.30 -4.03 13.86
C LEU A 18 0.41 -4.12 12.61
N ARG A 19 -0.57 -3.22 12.50
CA ARG A 19 -1.34 -3.07 11.26
C ARG A 19 -0.52 -2.24 10.28
N ILE A 20 -0.38 -2.76 9.07
CA ILE A 20 0.24 -2.08 7.94
C ILE A 20 -0.80 -2.01 6.82
N GLU A 21 -1.03 -0.81 6.32
CA GLU A 21 -1.94 -0.56 5.21
C GLU A 21 -1.16 -0.53 3.92
N TYR A 22 -1.55 -1.36 2.96
CA TYR A 22 -0.83 -1.51 1.69
C TYR A 22 -0.69 -0.17 0.96
N GLU A 23 -1.72 0.66 0.99
CA GLU A 23 -1.78 1.96 0.33
C GLU A 23 -0.84 2.97 0.96
N ARG A 24 -0.64 2.90 2.28
CA ARG A 24 0.37 3.72 2.98
C ARG A 24 1.77 3.20 2.75
N LEU A 25 1.94 1.87 2.77
CA LEU A 25 3.24 1.24 2.56
C LEU A 25 3.75 1.53 1.15
N THR A 26 2.92 1.37 0.13
CA THR A 26 3.26 1.76 -1.24
C THR A 26 3.22 3.27 -1.45
N GLY A 27 2.50 3.97 -0.56
CA GLY A 27 2.45 5.40 -0.25
C GLY A 27 3.79 6.06 -0.15
N ASP A 28 4.39 5.74 0.99
CA ASP A 28 5.61 6.27 1.53
C ASP A 28 6.29 5.10 2.26
N VAL A 29 6.99 4.31 1.45
CA VAL A 29 7.62 3.08 1.90
C VAL A 29 8.61 3.38 3.03
N GLU A 30 9.36 4.49 2.94
CA GLU A 30 10.37 4.83 3.93
C GLU A 30 9.73 5.14 5.29
N VAL A 31 8.66 5.95 5.32
CA VAL A 31 7.96 6.26 6.56
C VAL A 31 7.36 5.02 7.20
N GLU A 32 6.66 4.18 6.43
CA GLU A 32 6.00 2.99 7.00
C GLU A 32 7.01 1.90 7.43
N ILE A 33 8.13 1.75 6.72
CA ILE A 33 9.20 0.83 7.15
C ILE A 33 9.94 1.35 8.38
N LYS A 34 10.17 2.66 8.51
CA LYS A 34 10.73 3.25 9.75
C LYS A 34 9.85 2.93 10.97
N LYS A 35 8.53 3.03 10.83
CA LYS A 35 7.58 2.66 11.89
C LYS A 35 7.70 1.18 12.26
N LEU A 36 7.83 0.30 11.25
CA LEU A 36 8.04 -1.13 11.48
C LEU A 36 9.35 -1.40 12.24
N TYR A 37 10.45 -0.76 11.87
CA TYR A 37 11.74 -0.87 12.59
C TYR A 37 11.62 -0.40 14.04
N TYR A 38 11.02 0.77 14.25
CA TYR A 38 10.76 1.30 15.58
C TYR A 38 9.91 0.33 16.43
N TRP A 39 8.84 -0.21 15.85
CA TRP A 39 7.96 -1.18 16.52
C TRP A 39 8.69 -2.48 16.91
N MET A 40 9.64 -2.95 16.09
CA MET A 40 10.49 -4.11 16.40
C MET A 40 11.63 -3.79 17.39
N GLY A 41 11.80 -2.53 17.81
CA GLY A 41 12.95 -2.09 18.62
C GLY A 41 14.28 -2.21 17.87
N GLN A 42 14.28 -2.03 16.55
CA GLN A 42 15.45 -2.09 15.70
C GLN A 42 15.78 -0.70 15.13
N ASP A 43 17.06 -0.40 14.98
CA ASP A 43 17.50 0.86 14.37
C ASP A 43 17.34 0.83 12.85
N PHE A 44 16.70 1.86 12.30
CA PHE A 44 16.61 2.03 10.85
C PHE A 44 17.93 2.61 10.30
N THR A 45 18.81 1.72 9.84
CA THR A 45 20.15 2.10 9.36
C THR A 45 20.14 2.72 7.96
N ILE A 46 21.19 3.48 7.64
CA ILE A 46 21.44 4.00 6.29
C ILE A 46 21.47 2.86 5.25
N LYS A 47 22.05 1.71 5.59
CA LYS A 47 22.09 0.54 4.71
C LYS A 47 20.68 0.00 4.41
N ALA A 48 19.78 0.02 5.40
CA ALA A 48 18.38 -0.36 5.21
C ALA A 48 17.67 0.64 4.29
N ALA A 49 17.87 1.94 4.51
CA ALA A 49 17.31 3.01 3.67
C ALA A 49 17.74 2.89 2.19
N VAL A 50 19.04 2.71 1.93
CA VAL A 50 19.57 2.54 0.57
C VAL A 50 18.98 1.30 -0.12
N ASN A 51 18.90 0.17 0.59
CA ASN A 51 18.29 -1.05 0.04
C ASN A 51 16.79 -0.88 -0.22
N LEU A 52 16.09 -0.11 0.62
CA LEU A 52 14.67 0.14 0.47
C LEU A 52 14.42 0.94 -0.80
N VAL A 53 15.08 2.09 -0.94
CA VAL A 53 15.04 2.96 -2.14
C VAL A 53 15.32 2.15 -3.40
N LYS A 54 16.41 1.36 -3.41
CA LYS A 54 16.80 0.52 -4.54
C LYS A 54 15.70 -0.47 -4.96
N LYS A 55 14.95 -1.02 -3.99
CA LYS A 55 13.93 -2.04 -4.23
C LYS A 55 12.56 -1.46 -4.58
N THR A 56 12.19 -0.28 -4.05
CA THR A 56 10.81 0.22 -4.09
C THR A 56 10.58 1.45 -4.95
N LEU A 57 11.62 2.22 -5.26
CA LEU A 57 11.51 3.40 -6.12
C LEU A 57 11.78 3.11 -7.59
N GLY A 58 12.28 1.91 -7.94
CA GLY A 58 12.41 1.41 -9.31
C GLY A 58 13.15 2.37 -10.25
N HIS A 59 14.45 2.12 -10.48
CA HIS A 59 15.30 2.73 -11.51
C HIS A 59 14.84 4.10 -12.04
N THR A 60 15.26 5.18 -11.38
CA THR A 60 15.60 6.37 -12.17
C THR A 60 16.60 5.95 -13.25
N THR A 61 16.56 6.57 -14.42
CA THR A 61 17.36 6.24 -15.62
C THR A 61 18.87 6.05 -15.38
N ILE A 62 19.36 6.51 -14.23
CA ILE A 62 20.75 6.41 -13.75
C ILE A 62 21.11 4.99 -13.26
N ASP A 63 20.16 4.22 -12.73
CA ASP A 63 20.42 2.93 -12.05
C ASP A 63 20.35 1.68 -12.96
N GLN A 64 19.93 1.83 -14.21
CA GLN A 64 19.81 0.69 -15.14
C GLN A 64 21.18 0.12 -15.56
N TYR A 65 22.22 0.96 -15.62
CA TYR A 65 23.57 0.54 -16.03
C TYR A 65 24.42 -0.03 -14.88
N ALA A 66 24.20 0.41 -13.64
CA ALA A 66 25.03 0.02 -12.49
C ALA A 66 24.68 -1.37 -11.91
N PHE A 67 23.48 -1.89 -12.17
CA PHE A 67 22.98 -3.13 -11.53
C PHE A 67 22.59 -4.25 -12.49
N ALA A 68 22.96 -4.13 -13.77
CA ALA A 68 22.70 -5.11 -14.83
C ALA A 68 23.04 -6.59 -14.48
N PRO A 69 24.10 -6.92 -13.70
CA PRO A 69 24.43 -8.32 -13.39
C PRO A 69 23.46 -9.03 -12.45
N TRP A 70 22.64 -8.29 -11.69
CA TRP A 70 21.71 -8.84 -10.66
C TRP A 70 20.23 -8.67 -11.02
N TYR A 71 19.97 -8.26 -12.26
CA TYR A 71 18.65 -7.91 -12.80
C TYR A 71 17.59 -9.00 -12.62
N ASN A 72 17.98 -10.28 -12.67
CA ASN A 72 17.06 -11.41 -12.60
C ASN A 72 16.64 -11.81 -11.17
N PHE A 73 17.28 -11.26 -10.12
CA PHE A 73 17.05 -11.67 -8.73
C PHE A 73 16.37 -10.60 -7.87
N ILE A 74 16.12 -9.42 -8.43
CA ILE A 74 15.47 -8.32 -7.71
C ILE A 74 14.16 -8.00 -8.41
N SER A 75 13.03 -8.36 -7.78
CA SER A 75 11.72 -7.86 -8.20
C SER A 75 11.58 -6.39 -7.79
N THR A 76 12.32 -5.50 -8.44
CA THR A 76 12.13 -4.05 -8.27
C THR A 76 10.78 -3.69 -8.88
N ARG A 77 9.94 -2.97 -8.12
CA ARG A 77 8.65 -2.48 -8.60
C ARG A 77 8.53 -1.03 -8.18
N ASN A 78 8.14 -0.15 -9.10
CA ASN A 78 7.68 1.17 -8.74
C ASN A 78 6.38 0.99 -7.94
N THR A 79 6.52 1.02 -6.62
CA THR A 79 5.44 0.66 -5.68
C THR A 79 4.28 1.65 -5.74
N SER A 80 4.55 2.94 -6.01
CA SER A 80 3.49 3.94 -6.16
C SER A 80 2.70 3.74 -7.45
N ALA A 81 3.35 3.33 -8.54
CA ALA A 81 2.68 3.06 -9.83
C ALA A 81 1.70 1.88 -9.75
N VAL A 82 1.91 0.91 -8.86
CA VAL A 82 1.03 -0.26 -8.72
C VAL A 82 -0.08 -0.09 -7.68
N ARG A 83 -0.03 0.97 -6.86
CA ARG A 83 -0.94 1.18 -5.72
C ARG A 83 -2.43 1.13 -6.12
N TYR A 84 -2.78 1.78 -7.22
CA TYR A 84 -4.17 1.87 -7.72
C TYR A 84 -4.35 1.28 -9.12
N ALA A 85 -3.38 0.49 -9.59
CA ALA A 85 -3.40 -0.07 -10.94
C ALA A 85 -4.59 -1.02 -11.22
N TRP A 86 -5.24 -1.53 -10.16
CA TRP A 86 -6.45 -2.34 -10.27
C TRP A 86 -7.62 -1.57 -10.91
N ARG A 87 -7.69 -0.24 -10.78
CA ARG A 87 -8.73 0.60 -11.40
C ARG A 87 -8.72 0.52 -12.92
N ASN A 88 -7.57 0.26 -13.52
CA ASN A 88 -7.44 0.12 -14.98
C ASN A 88 -8.15 -1.15 -15.51
N ARG A 89 -8.54 -2.07 -14.63
CA ARG A 89 -9.19 -3.33 -14.99
C ARG A 89 -10.59 -3.48 -14.40
N LEU A 90 -11.04 -2.52 -13.59
CA LEU A 90 -12.32 -2.58 -12.92
C LEU A 90 -13.21 -1.46 -13.47
N SER A 91 -14.33 -1.84 -14.08
CA SER A 91 -15.30 -0.85 -14.57
C SER A 91 -16.06 -0.20 -13.41
N TYR A 92 -16.69 0.95 -13.65
CA TYR A 92 -17.58 1.55 -12.65
C TYR A 92 -18.72 0.61 -12.25
N GLN A 93 -19.25 -0.17 -13.20
CA GLN A 93 -20.31 -1.13 -12.92
C GLN A 93 -19.86 -2.23 -11.96
N ASP A 94 -18.64 -2.75 -12.13
CA ASP A 94 -18.08 -3.75 -11.21
C ASP A 94 -17.78 -3.13 -9.85
N MET A 95 -17.23 -1.92 -9.81
CA MET A 95 -17.00 -1.19 -8.57
C MET A 95 -18.32 -0.93 -7.82
N SER A 96 -19.38 -0.55 -8.52
CA SER A 96 -20.70 -0.32 -7.94
C SER A 96 -21.26 -1.58 -7.28
N ARG A 97 -21.12 -2.74 -7.93
CA ARG A 97 -21.49 -4.05 -7.33
C ARG A 97 -20.66 -4.36 -6.10
N ILE A 98 -19.34 -4.17 -6.17
CA ILE A 98 -18.44 -4.39 -5.02
C ILE A 98 -18.82 -3.47 -3.86
N GLN A 99 -19.15 -2.19 -4.13
CA GLN A 99 -19.61 -1.27 -3.09
C GLN A 99 -20.92 -1.73 -2.46
N GLN A 100 -21.84 -2.28 -3.25
CA GLN A 100 -23.11 -2.79 -2.73
C GLN A 100 -22.90 -3.99 -1.79
N ASP A 101 -22.01 -4.91 -2.15
CA ASP A 101 -21.78 -6.15 -1.41
C ASP A 101 -20.81 -6.00 -0.23
N CYS A 102 -19.86 -5.06 -0.33
CA CYS A 102 -18.73 -4.90 0.60
C CYS A 102 -18.64 -3.50 1.23
N MET A 103 -19.75 -2.74 1.29
CA MET A 103 -19.74 -1.35 1.76
C MET A 103 -19.13 -1.20 3.16
N ASP A 104 -19.51 -2.08 4.07
CA ASP A 104 -19.05 -2.10 5.46
C ASP A 104 -17.54 -2.32 5.56
N VAL A 105 -17.01 -3.24 4.76
CA VAL A 105 -15.57 -3.55 4.67
C VAL A 105 -14.80 -2.37 4.10
N LEU A 106 -15.28 -1.77 3.00
CA LEU A 106 -14.66 -0.60 2.38
C LEU A 106 -14.58 0.57 3.37
N HIS A 107 -15.65 0.82 4.13
CA HIS A 107 -15.68 1.85 5.16
C HIS A 107 -14.68 1.56 6.30
N GLN A 108 -14.66 0.33 6.81
CA GLN A 108 -13.71 -0.08 7.88
C GLN A 108 -12.24 0.00 7.46
N LEU A 109 -11.97 -0.14 6.16
CA LEU A 109 -10.65 -0.04 5.56
C LEU A 109 -10.35 1.35 4.97
N HIS A 110 -11.19 2.37 5.24
CA HIS A 110 -10.99 3.75 4.81
C HIS A 110 -10.89 3.94 3.29
N TYR A 111 -11.61 3.11 2.53
CA TYR A 111 -11.79 3.32 1.10
C TYR A 111 -12.98 4.25 0.83
N ARG A 112 -12.84 5.01 -0.25
CA ARG A 112 -13.87 5.87 -0.81
C ARG A 112 -14.99 5.03 -1.41
N VAL A 113 -16.22 5.46 -1.16
CA VAL A 113 -17.40 5.01 -1.90
C VAL A 113 -17.71 6.06 -2.96
N TYR A 114 -17.75 5.62 -4.20
CA TYR A 114 -18.04 6.45 -5.36
C TYR A 114 -19.55 6.52 -5.58
N THR A 115 -20.05 7.74 -5.81
CA THR A 115 -21.48 8.01 -6.00
C THR A 115 -21.88 8.19 -7.47
N SER A 116 -20.91 8.44 -8.34
CA SER A 116 -21.11 8.56 -9.78
C SER A 116 -19.94 7.97 -10.56
N GLN A 117 -20.18 7.70 -11.85
CA GLN A 117 -19.13 7.26 -12.75
C GLN A 117 -18.07 8.34 -12.95
N GLU A 118 -18.45 9.62 -13.01
CA GLU A 118 -17.47 10.70 -13.14
C GLU A 118 -16.54 10.76 -11.91
N GLU A 119 -17.05 10.55 -10.70
CA GLU A 119 -16.23 10.49 -9.49
C GLU A 119 -15.27 9.29 -9.52
N TYR A 120 -15.73 8.14 -10.02
CA TYR A 120 -14.92 6.93 -10.14
C TYR A 120 -13.84 7.02 -11.21
N GLU A 121 -14.04 7.79 -12.27
CA GLU A 121 -13.07 7.91 -13.36
C GLU A 121 -12.07 9.04 -13.13
N ASP A 122 -12.31 9.93 -12.16
CA ASP A 122 -11.39 11.01 -11.82
C ASP A 122 -10.05 10.45 -11.28
N PRO A 123 -8.91 10.70 -11.97
CA PRO A 123 -7.60 10.21 -11.55
C PRO A 123 -7.05 10.91 -10.31
N THR A 124 -7.57 12.10 -9.97
CA THR A 124 -7.20 12.83 -8.75
C THR A 124 -7.92 12.29 -7.52
N ARG A 125 -9.01 11.55 -7.71
CA ARG A 125 -9.78 10.91 -6.63
C ARG A 125 -9.14 9.60 -6.24
N HIS A 126 -8.21 9.66 -5.28
CA HIS A 126 -7.60 8.46 -4.73
C HIS A 126 -8.64 7.55 -4.03
N PRO A 127 -8.61 6.23 -4.27
CA PRO A 127 -9.54 5.27 -3.65
C PRO A 127 -9.38 5.18 -2.14
N TYR A 128 -8.16 5.37 -1.65
CA TYR A 128 -7.83 5.26 -0.25
C TYR A 128 -7.80 6.64 0.39
N ILE A 129 -8.55 6.81 1.48
CA ILE A 129 -8.68 8.08 2.20
C ILE A 129 -7.74 8.12 3.41
N GLY A 130 -7.43 6.96 3.99
CA GLY A 130 -6.68 6.87 5.23
C GLY A 130 -7.55 7.00 6.49
N PRO A 131 -7.04 6.51 7.64
CA PRO A 131 -7.65 6.76 8.94
C PRO A 131 -7.56 8.23 9.37
#